data_AF-A0ABF7PN40-F1
#
_entry.id   AF-A0ABF7PN40-F1
#
_cell.length_a   1.000
_cell.length_b   1.000
_cell.length_c   1.000
_cell.angle_alpha   90.00
_cell.angle_beta   90.00
_cell.angle_gamma   90.00
#
_symmetry.space_group_name_H-M   'P 1'
#
loop_
_entity.id
_entity.type
_entity.pdbx_description
1 polymer ?
#
loop_
_entity_poly.entity_id
_entity_poly.type
_entity_poly.pdbx_seq_one_letter_code
_entity_poly.pdbx_strand_id
1 'polypeptide(L)'
;MVNTTQKISQSPVPDLEQFRAIAAQKDDRVISKRGEVKEPSTFHKGHKFASVSEGVLRKKYTKFFQENIKTHLDLKQALLKEEKPETALLAYSLVSPSGYRGEPLTERKILEVVSLLDEVKVDGDTYQQLKNTFDSISKDPRMQVSLENQYPGKMDGFGAQLLEMGKEKLKGSGVNAAINLALPGVGLLVATGRELHKASVNGDAEAYHHQLEQISQLPGRDQRLSMPMQQTLAIGHAMLSAEGAVGATLGMATGGLGTFGVSSVATAGVTPIAKEAIGTALATGIISGGGFVAGQAGAYGLNNEVQNQLKQGPMSGVLPRLEISNVKGDFTFSMQEPAAVRALMAYLGPKEDTSMSSPQAPKEAQEMEAARLTLKQMLGSSPNEHLVPDVDSLLKLSDEDMPSQTESTANGAFKKLLSEDWDWLMPAVRAMDKGEAGKINEKLTYKLPLDAANGRVYLDKSPNLSDAQLDALDKLGSPSQLRLMYLAEGWI
;
A
#
# COMPACT_ATOMS: atom_id res chain seq x y z
N MET A 1 -47.37 -32.86 -17.22
CA MET A 1 -47.15 -31.75 -18.17
C MET A 1 -45.98 -30.92 -17.66
N VAL A 2 -44.83 -31.11 -18.30
CA VAL A 2 -43.56 -30.48 -17.95
C VAL A 2 -43.61 -29.05 -18.47
N ASN A 3 -43.55 -28.08 -17.57
CA ASN A 3 -43.57 -26.67 -17.94
C ASN A 3 -42.21 -26.31 -18.53
N THR A 4 -42.26 -25.79 -19.75
CA THR A 4 -41.15 -25.40 -20.62
C THR A 4 -40.03 -24.68 -19.89
N THR A 5 -38.86 -25.32 -19.89
CA THR A 5 -37.54 -24.72 -19.73
C THR A 5 -37.44 -23.52 -20.68
N GLN A 6 -37.58 -22.31 -20.13
CA GLN A 6 -37.13 -21.11 -20.82
C GLN A 6 -35.65 -21.30 -21.12
N LYS A 7 -35.32 -21.45 -22.41
CA LYS A 7 -33.97 -21.29 -22.93
C LYS A 7 -33.47 -19.92 -22.45
N ILE A 8 -32.71 -19.91 -21.36
CA ILE A 8 -31.76 -18.83 -21.09
C ILE A 8 -30.79 -18.93 -22.26
N SER A 9 -31.03 -18.12 -23.29
CA SER A 9 -30.12 -17.84 -24.39
C SER A 9 -28.70 -17.84 -23.84
N GLN A 10 -27.91 -18.85 -24.19
CA GLN A 10 -26.46 -18.86 -23.95
C GLN A 10 -25.93 -17.60 -24.64
N SER A 11 -25.78 -16.54 -23.86
CA SER A 11 -25.14 -15.33 -24.36
C SER A 11 -23.74 -15.76 -24.77
N PRO A 12 -23.24 -15.35 -25.95
CA PRO A 12 -21.87 -15.68 -26.34
C PRO A 12 -20.94 -15.25 -25.22
N VAL A 13 -20.01 -16.14 -24.85
CA VAL A 13 -18.99 -15.86 -23.84
C VAL A 13 -17.98 -14.91 -24.49
N PRO A 14 -17.70 -13.73 -23.90
CA PRO A 14 -16.69 -12.80 -24.39
C PRO A 14 -15.33 -13.49 -24.59
N ASP A 15 -14.56 -12.98 -25.55
CA ASP A 15 -13.16 -13.41 -25.73
C ASP A 15 -12.25 -12.69 -24.74
N LEU A 16 -11.09 -13.28 -24.42
CA LEU A 16 -10.15 -12.67 -23.45
C LEU A 16 -9.66 -11.30 -23.92
N GLU A 17 -9.51 -11.09 -25.23
CA GLU A 17 -9.15 -9.80 -25.81
C GLU A 17 -10.13 -8.68 -25.47
N GLN A 18 -11.42 -8.99 -25.29
CA GLN A 18 -12.40 -7.99 -24.85
C GLN A 18 -12.21 -7.61 -23.38
N PHE A 19 -11.78 -8.56 -22.55
CA PHE A 19 -11.38 -8.27 -21.17
C PHE A 19 -10.06 -7.50 -21.14
N ARG A 20 -9.08 -7.85 -21.97
CA ARG A 20 -7.79 -7.12 -22.12
C ARG A 20 -8.00 -5.66 -22.53
N ALA A 21 -8.92 -5.40 -23.46
CA ALA A 21 -9.20 -4.05 -23.94
C ALA A 21 -9.74 -3.08 -22.86
N ILE A 22 -10.32 -3.62 -21.79
CA ILE A 22 -10.88 -2.84 -20.66
C ILE A 22 -9.98 -2.97 -19.41
N ALA A 23 -8.96 -3.83 -19.45
CA ALA A 23 -8.02 -3.99 -18.35
C ALA A 23 -7.19 -2.71 -18.19
N ALA A 24 -7.36 -2.06 -17.04
CA ALA A 24 -6.64 -0.86 -16.67
C ALA A 24 -6.38 -0.86 -15.16
N GLN A 25 -5.44 -0.05 -14.70
CA GLN A 25 -5.23 0.16 -13.26
C GLN A 25 -6.36 1.01 -12.65
N LYS A 26 -7.63 0.72 -12.92
CA LYS A 26 -8.79 1.43 -12.37
C LYS A 26 -9.65 0.49 -11.56
N ASP A 27 -10.28 1.03 -10.52
CA ASP A 27 -11.20 0.27 -9.67
C ASP A 27 -12.65 0.33 -10.17
N ASP A 28 -12.82 0.69 -11.44
CA ASP A 28 -14.11 0.70 -12.11
C ASP A 28 -14.62 -0.73 -12.27
N ARG A 29 -15.90 -0.93 -11.93
CA ARG A 29 -16.56 -2.22 -12.03
C ARG A 29 -16.71 -2.59 -13.50
N VAL A 30 -16.58 -3.87 -13.81
CA VAL A 30 -16.77 -4.43 -15.15
C VAL A 30 -17.95 -5.41 -15.16
N ILE A 31 -18.73 -5.42 -16.25
CA ILE A 31 -19.82 -6.37 -16.46
C ILE A 31 -19.75 -7.01 -17.84
N SER A 32 -19.99 -8.32 -17.88
CA SER A 32 -20.19 -9.09 -19.12
C SER A 32 -21.68 -9.18 -19.44
N LYS A 33 -22.10 -8.61 -20.57
CA LYS A 33 -23.47 -8.73 -21.10
C LYS A 33 -23.46 -8.88 -22.61
N ARG A 34 -24.19 -9.89 -23.11
CA ARG A 34 -24.40 -10.16 -24.54
C ARG A 34 -23.11 -10.44 -25.35
N GLY A 35 -22.08 -10.99 -24.72
CA GLY A 35 -20.79 -11.28 -25.38
C GLY A 35 -19.92 -10.05 -25.60
N GLU A 36 -20.18 -8.98 -24.85
CA GLU A 36 -19.34 -7.80 -24.77
C GLU A 36 -19.03 -7.51 -23.29
N VAL A 37 -17.80 -7.07 -23.04
CA VAL A 37 -17.36 -6.53 -21.76
C VAL A 37 -17.57 -5.02 -21.79
N LYS A 38 -18.24 -4.45 -20.79
CA LYS A 38 -18.55 -3.00 -20.73
C LYS A 38 -18.48 -2.46 -19.32
N GLU A 39 -18.27 -1.15 -19.21
CA GLU A 39 -18.55 -0.41 -17.98
C GLU A 39 -20.06 -0.46 -17.63
N PRO A 40 -20.43 -0.56 -16.35
CA PRO A 40 -21.81 -0.48 -15.89
C PRO A 40 -22.41 0.90 -16.14
N SER A 41 -23.67 0.93 -16.56
CA SER A 41 -24.44 2.17 -16.66
C SER A 41 -24.48 2.90 -15.30
N THR A 42 -24.67 4.23 -15.32
CA THR A 42 -24.60 5.14 -14.16
C THR A 42 -25.41 4.70 -12.93
N PHE A 43 -26.50 3.93 -13.12
CA PHE A 43 -27.32 3.38 -12.03
C PHE A 43 -26.72 2.15 -11.31
N HIS A 44 -25.67 1.55 -11.90
CA HIS A 44 -25.01 0.32 -11.43
C HIS A 44 -23.54 0.53 -11.01
N LYS A 45 -23.08 1.79 -10.95
CA LYS A 45 -21.70 2.21 -10.62
C LYS A 45 -21.25 1.96 -9.16
N GLY A 46 -22.03 1.25 -8.34
CA GLY A 46 -21.54 0.69 -7.07
C GLY A 46 -21.22 1.69 -5.94
N HIS A 47 -20.97 2.97 -6.22
CA HIS A 47 -20.45 3.95 -5.23
C HIS A 47 -21.35 4.17 -4.01
N LYS A 48 -22.65 3.84 -4.06
CA LYS A 48 -23.55 3.93 -2.90
C LYS A 48 -23.60 2.68 -2.01
N PHE A 49 -22.89 1.60 -2.35
CA PHE A 49 -23.07 0.30 -1.70
C PHE A 49 -21.89 -0.17 -0.85
N ALA A 50 -20.71 0.48 -0.91
CA ALA A 50 -19.56 0.16 -0.06
C ALA A 50 -19.83 0.39 1.45
N SER A 51 -20.86 1.16 1.80
CA SER A 51 -21.23 1.51 3.18
C SER A 51 -22.39 0.69 3.76
N VAL A 52 -22.88 -0.35 3.05
CA VAL A 52 -24.05 -1.14 3.47
C VAL A 52 -23.59 -2.57 3.76
N SER A 53 -23.95 -3.11 4.93
CA SER A 53 -23.52 -4.46 5.32
C SER A 53 -23.90 -5.50 4.26
N GLU A 54 -22.98 -6.44 4.01
CA GLU A 54 -23.08 -7.45 2.96
C GLU A 54 -24.40 -8.25 3.03
N GLY A 55 -24.90 -8.50 4.24
CA GLY A 55 -26.17 -9.18 4.50
C GLY A 55 -27.42 -8.41 4.06
N VAL A 56 -27.42 -7.07 4.09
CA VAL A 56 -28.54 -6.24 3.60
C VAL A 56 -28.50 -6.14 2.07
N LEU A 57 -27.30 -6.11 1.49
CA LEU A 57 -27.11 -6.11 0.04
C LEU A 57 -27.59 -7.41 -0.60
N ARG A 58 -27.20 -8.58 -0.05
CA ARG A 58 -27.58 -9.89 -0.61
C ARG A 58 -29.10 -10.12 -0.63
N LYS A 59 -29.83 -9.65 0.38
CA LYS A 59 -31.29 -9.81 0.48
C LYS A 59 -32.10 -8.86 -0.43
N LYS A 60 -31.61 -7.64 -0.67
CA LYS A 60 -32.34 -6.64 -1.48
C LYS A 60 -31.90 -6.57 -2.95
N TYR A 61 -30.67 -6.98 -3.28
CA TYR A 61 -30.07 -6.75 -4.60
C TYR A 61 -29.51 -8.03 -5.24
N THR A 62 -30.26 -9.14 -5.20
CA THR A 62 -29.84 -10.45 -5.73
C THR A 62 -29.39 -10.40 -7.21
N LYS A 63 -30.02 -9.54 -8.04
CA LYS A 63 -29.61 -9.33 -9.44
C LYS A 63 -28.17 -8.81 -9.57
N PHE A 64 -27.72 -7.94 -8.66
CA PHE A 64 -26.37 -7.39 -8.69
C PHE A 64 -25.31 -8.47 -8.45
N PHE A 65 -25.53 -9.34 -7.46
CA PHE A 65 -24.65 -10.47 -7.17
C PHE A 65 -24.62 -11.49 -8.31
N GLN A 66 -25.79 -11.83 -8.87
CA GLN A 66 -25.87 -12.75 -10.02
C GLN A 66 -25.13 -12.21 -11.25
N GLU A 67 -25.20 -10.91 -11.51
CA GLU A 67 -24.44 -10.27 -12.60
C GLU A 67 -22.93 -10.32 -12.38
N ASN A 68 -22.46 -10.10 -11.14
CA ASN A 68 -21.04 -10.20 -10.82
C ASN A 68 -20.55 -11.64 -10.96
N ILE A 69 -21.26 -12.62 -10.38
CA ILE A 69 -20.92 -14.04 -10.50
C ILE A 69 -20.83 -14.45 -11.97
N LYS A 70 -21.80 -14.04 -12.79
CA LYS A 70 -21.78 -14.31 -14.23
C LYS A 70 -20.53 -13.73 -14.90
N THR A 71 -20.18 -12.48 -14.58
CA THR A 71 -19.02 -11.82 -15.19
C THR A 71 -17.70 -12.53 -14.84
N HIS A 72 -17.55 -13.00 -13.60
CA HIS A 72 -16.41 -13.84 -13.20
C HIS A 72 -16.37 -15.19 -13.91
N LEU A 73 -17.52 -15.86 -14.06
CA LEU A 73 -17.62 -17.12 -14.80
C LEU A 73 -17.29 -16.94 -16.29
N ASP A 74 -17.73 -15.85 -16.90
CA ASP A 74 -17.43 -15.52 -18.29
C ASP A 74 -15.91 -15.28 -18.47
N LEU A 75 -15.26 -14.60 -17.53
CA LEU A 75 -13.79 -14.44 -17.52
C LEU A 75 -13.06 -15.79 -17.40
N LYS A 76 -13.50 -16.66 -16.47
CA LYS A 76 -12.93 -18.02 -16.34
C LYS A 76 -13.01 -18.80 -17.64
N GLN A 77 -14.15 -18.74 -18.32
CA GLN A 77 -14.35 -19.43 -19.58
C GLN A 77 -13.51 -18.81 -20.71
N ALA A 78 -13.32 -17.49 -20.73
CA ALA A 78 -12.43 -16.82 -21.67
C ALA A 78 -10.97 -17.30 -21.51
N LEU A 79 -10.48 -17.41 -20.27
CA LEU A 79 -9.13 -17.92 -19.97
C LEU A 79 -8.94 -19.37 -20.41
N LEU A 80 -9.95 -20.24 -20.16
CA LEU A 80 -9.91 -21.66 -20.55
C LEU A 80 -9.97 -21.90 -22.07
N LYS A 81 -10.43 -20.91 -22.85
CA LYS A 81 -10.42 -20.99 -24.32
C LYS A 81 -9.03 -20.68 -24.91
N GLU A 82 -8.27 -19.81 -24.26
CA GLU A 82 -6.96 -19.35 -24.77
C GLU A 82 -5.83 -20.29 -24.36
N GLU A 83 -5.86 -20.81 -23.13
CA GLU A 83 -4.71 -21.51 -22.53
C GLU A 83 -5.06 -22.87 -21.94
N LYS A 84 -4.01 -23.65 -21.59
CA LYS A 84 -4.16 -24.95 -20.91
C LYS A 84 -4.95 -24.78 -19.61
N PRO A 85 -5.81 -25.77 -19.26
CA PRO A 85 -6.66 -25.67 -18.08
C PRO A 85 -5.90 -25.37 -16.77
N GLU A 86 -4.74 -25.98 -16.56
CA GLU A 86 -3.95 -25.79 -15.33
C GLU A 86 -3.45 -24.35 -15.18
N THR A 87 -2.81 -23.81 -16.22
CA THR A 87 -2.32 -22.42 -16.27
C THR A 87 -3.45 -21.40 -16.16
N ALA A 88 -4.54 -21.60 -16.90
CA ALA A 88 -5.70 -20.71 -16.89
C ALA A 88 -6.38 -20.68 -15.51
N LEU A 89 -6.52 -21.83 -14.85
CA LEU A 89 -7.11 -21.92 -13.52
C LEU A 89 -6.19 -21.35 -12.44
N LEU A 90 -4.87 -21.49 -12.59
CA LEU A 90 -3.91 -20.87 -11.68
C LEU A 90 -3.99 -19.34 -11.73
N ALA A 91 -4.04 -18.74 -12.92
CA ALA A 91 -4.24 -17.29 -13.05
C ALA A 91 -5.62 -16.84 -12.50
N TYR A 92 -6.69 -17.58 -12.81
CA TYR A 92 -8.03 -17.28 -12.30
C TYR A 92 -8.15 -17.44 -10.77
N SER A 93 -7.27 -18.23 -10.15
CA SER A 93 -7.32 -18.49 -8.70
C SER A 93 -7.26 -17.21 -7.87
N LEU A 94 -6.58 -16.17 -8.37
CA LEU A 94 -6.45 -14.85 -7.75
C LEU A 94 -7.80 -14.16 -7.45
N VAL A 95 -8.81 -14.38 -8.29
CA VAL A 95 -10.13 -13.74 -8.16
C VAL A 95 -11.25 -14.74 -7.88
N SER A 96 -10.96 -16.04 -7.92
CA SER A 96 -11.97 -17.08 -7.80
C SER A 96 -12.78 -17.01 -6.50
N PRO A 97 -12.20 -16.79 -5.29
CA PRO A 97 -12.99 -16.76 -4.05
C PRO A 97 -13.89 -15.52 -3.96
N SER A 98 -13.43 -14.40 -4.54
CA SER A 98 -14.21 -13.16 -4.67
C SER A 98 -15.36 -13.33 -5.67
N GLY A 99 -15.13 -14.09 -6.74
CA GLY A 99 -16.12 -14.39 -7.76
C GLY A 99 -17.31 -15.19 -7.23
N TYR A 100 -17.06 -16.22 -6.39
CA TYR A 100 -18.14 -17.01 -5.79
C TYR A 100 -18.98 -16.21 -4.77
N ARG A 101 -18.37 -15.25 -4.07
CA ARG A 101 -19.09 -14.34 -3.15
C ARG A 101 -19.90 -13.26 -3.87
N GLY A 102 -19.70 -13.12 -5.19
CA GLY A 102 -20.39 -12.14 -6.03
C GLY A 102 -19.86 -10.71 -5.84
N GLU A 103 -18.59 -10.58 -5.46
CA GLU A 103 -17.90 -9.29 -5.45
C GLU A 103 -17.77 -8.73 -6.87
N PRO A 104 -17.83 -7.39 -7.04
CA PRO A 104 -17.60 -6.79 -8.35
C PRO A 104 -16.19 -7.12 -8.85
N LEU A 105 -16.12 -7.56 -10.10
CA LEU A 105 -14.88 -7.61 -10.87
C LEU A 105 -14.54 -6.17 -11.30
N THR A 106 -13.29 -5.76 -11.15
CA THR A 106 -12.81 -4.42 -11.54
C THR A 106 -11.83 -4.52 -12.70
N GLU A 107 -11.61 -3.41 -13.41
CA GLU A 107 -10.61 -3.32 -14.48
C GLU A 107 -9.22 -3.72 -13.96
N ARG A 108 -8.86 -3.27 -12.74
CA ARG A 108 -7.62 -3.66 -12.06
C ARG A 108 -7.53 -5.16 -11.81
N LYS A 109 -8.59 -5.78 -11.30
CA LYS A 109 -8.62 -7.24 -11.07
C LYS A 109 -8.44 -8.02 -12.37
N ILE A 110 -8.97 -7.53 -13.49
CA ILE A 110 -8.77 -8.16 -14.81
C ILE A 110 -7.31 -8.00 -15.25
N LEU A 111 -6.76 -6.79 -15.12
CA LEU A 111 -5.35 -6.53 -15.45
C LEU A 111 -4.42 -7.45 -14.66
N GLU A 112 -4.68 -7.65 -13.36
CA GLU A 112 -3.89 -8.56 -12.51
C GLU A 112 -3.96 -10.01 -13.01
N VAL A 113 -5.15 -10.50 -13.37
CA VAL A 113 -5.32 -11.87 -13.86
C VAL A 113 -4.65 -12.07 -15.22
N VAL A 114 -4.71 -11.07 -16.11
CA VAL A 114 -4.06 -11.13 -17.42
C VAL A 114 -2.54 -11.08 -17.28
N SER A 115 -2.00 -10.16 -16.48
CA SER A 115 -0.56 -10.07 -16.23
C SER A 115 -0.02 -11.35 -15.59
N LEU A 116 -0.77 -11.92 -14.64
CA LEU A 116 -0.41 -13.20 -14.02
C LEU A 116 -0.48 -14.36 -15.02
N LEU A 117 -1.45 -14.37 -15.92
CA LEU A 117 -1.53 -15.40 -16.96
C LEU A 117 -0.25 -15.41 -17.81
N ASP A 118 0.22 -14.23 -18.24
CA ASP A 118 1.44 -14.13 -19.05
C ASP A 118 2.70 -14.54 -18.27
N GLU A 119 2.75 -14.28 -16.96
CA GLU A 119 3.83 -14.74 -16.08
C GLU A 119 3.84 -16.28 -15.93
N VAL A 120 2.68 -16.87 -15.60
CA VAL A 120 2.54 -18.31 -15.34
C VAL A 120 2.72 -19.15 -16.61
N LYS A 121 2.55 -18.56 -17.81
CA LYS A 121 2.92 -19.21 -19.08
C LYS A 121 4.42 -19.48 -19.19
N VAL A 122 5.25 -18.62 -18.57
CA VAL A 122 6.71 -18.74 -18.60
C VAL A 122 7.19 -19.65 -17.47
N ASP A 123 6.76 -19.37 -16.25
CA ASP A 123 7.08 -20.16 -15.05
C ASP A 123 5.90 -20.18 -14.08
N GLY A 124 5.26 -21.33 -13.96
CA GLY A 124 4.13 -21.53 -13.04
C GLY A 124 4.55 -21.95 -11.62
N ASP A 125 5.76 -22.46 -11.43
CA ASP A 125 6.16 -23.08 -10.18
C ASP A 125 6.40 -22.02 -9.09
N THR A 126 7.08 -20.92 -9.45
CA THR A 126 7.35 -19.80 -8.54
C THR A 126 6.06 -19.20 -7.97
N TYR A 127 5.08 -18.92 -8.83
CA TYR A 127 3.79 -18.37 -8.39
C TYR A 127 2.97 -19.41 -7.59
N GLN A 128 2.97 -20.68 -8.01
CA GLN A 128 2.27 -21.74 -7.28
C GLN A 128 2.83 -21.92 -5.86
N GLN A 129 4.15 -21.86 -5.70
CA GLN A 129 4.79 -21.90 -4.39
C GLN A 129 4.33 -20.73 -3.52
N LEU A 130 4.39 -19.50 -4.03
CA LEU A 130 3.88 -18.31 -3.33
C LEU A 130 2.41 -18.48 -2.94
N LYS A 131 1.57 -18.96 -3.85
CA LYS A 131 0.16 -19.19 -3.57
C LYS A 131 -0.04 -20.18 -2.41
N ASN A 132 0.65 -21.32 -2.44
CA ASN A 132 0.57 -22.33 -1.38
C ASN A 132 1.01 -21.76 -0.01
N THR A 133 2.02 -20.89 -0.02
CA THR A 133 2.52 -20.22 1.18
C THR A 133 1.51 -19.20 1.71
N PHE A 134 0.93 -18.36 0.83
CA PHE A 134 -0.09 -17.36 1.19
C PHE A 134 -1.38 -17.99 1.74
N ASP A 135 -1.87 -19.06 1.09
CA ASP A 135 -3.04 -19.81 1.55
C ASP A 135 -2.80 -20.42 2.94
N SER A 136 -1.56 -20.87 3.21
CA SER A 136 -1.18 -21.46 4.51
C SER A 136 -1.12 -20.42 5.62
N ILE A 137 -0.46 -19.27 5.41
CA ILE A 137 -0.36 -18.22 6.44
C ILE A 137 -1.71 -17.57 6.76
N SER A 138 -2.67 -17.60 5.84
CA SER A 138 -3.99 -17.00 6.05
C SER A 138 -4.84 -17.76 7.08
N LYS A 139 -4.46 -18.99 7.43
CA LYS A 139 -5.08 -19.78 8.50
C LYS A 139 -4.59 -19.37 9.90
N ASP A 140 -3.45 -18.69 9.98
CA ASP A 140 -2.82 -18.33 11.23
C ASP A 140 -3.58 -17.17 11.91
N PRO A 141 -4.06 -17.34 13.17
CA PRO A 141 -4.69 -16.27 13.92
C PRO A 141 -3.82 -15.02 14.07
N ARG A 142 -2.48 -15.17 14.14
CA ARG A 142 -1.53 -14.05 14.24
C ARG A 142 -1.59 -13.15 13.01
N MET A 143 -1.76 -13.72 11.82
CA MET A 143 -1.92 -12.96 10.58
C MET A 143 -3.26 -12.21 10.56
N GLN A 144 -4.33 -12.82 11.07
CA GLN A 144 -5.64 -12.18 11.17
C GLN A 144 -5.61 -10.97 12.11
N VAL A 145 -4.92 -11.08 13.24
CA VAL A 145 -4.71 -9.95 14.18
C VAL A 145 -3.90 -8.84 13.51
N SER A 146 -2.83 -9.17 12.78
CA SER A 146 -2.04 -8.18 12.05
C SER A 146 -2.89 -7.39 11.03
N LEU A 147 -3.80 -8.08 10.34
CA LEU A 147 -4.72 -7.45 9.40
C LEU A 147 -5.78 -6.60 10.09
N GLU A 148 -6.31 -6.99 11.25
CA GLU A 148 -7.24 -6.15 12.01
C GLU A 148 -6.57 -4.88 12.55
N ASN A 149 -5.29 -4.94 12.94
CA ASN A 149 -4.54 -3.77 13.39
C ASN A 149 -4.39 -2.71 12.27
N GLN A 150 -4.22 -3.16 11.02
CA GLN A 150 -4.08 -2.27 9.85
C GLN A 150 -5.43 -1.93 9.19
N TYR A 151 -6.45 -2.78 9.35
CA TYR A 151 -7.83 -2.58 8.89
C TYR A 151 -8.80 -2.58 10.08
N PRO A 152 -8.83 -1.53 10.91
CA PRO A 152 -9.71 -1.50 12.07
C PRO A 152 -11.16 -1.73 11.65
N GLY A 153 -11.87 -2.66 12.30
CA GLY A 153 -13.31 -2.89 12.12
C GLY A 153 -13.75 -3.55 10.80
N LYS A 154 -12.82 -4.00 9.94
CA LYS A 154 -13.16 -4.71 8.70
C LYS A 154 -13.66 -6.12 8.98
N MET A 155 -13.05 -6.87 9.92
CA MET A 155 -13.61 -8.16 10.37
C MET A 155 -14.53 -8.03 11.58
N ASP A 156 -14.30 -7.10 12.51
CA ASP A 156 -15.15 -6.92 13.71
C ASP A 156 -16.50 -6.22 13.47
N GLY A 157 -16.75 -5.77 12.25
CA GLY A 157 -18.02 -5.18 11.87
C GLY A 157 -18.10 -3.68 12.16
N PHE A 158 -18.68 -2.98 11.18
CA PHE A 158 -18.87 -1.53 11.05
C PHE A 158 -19.40 -0.77 12.29
N GLY A 159 -19.97 -1.47 13.30
CA GLY A 159 -20.60 -0.87 14.49
C GLY A 159 -19.62 -0.37 15.55
N ALA A 160 -18.52 -1.08 15.79
CA ALA A 160 -17.47 -0.64 16.73
C ALA A 160 -16.69 0.55 16.16
N GLN A 161 -16.46 0.54 14.85
CA GLN A 161 -15.70 1.54 14.12
C GLN A 161 -16.43 2.89 14.00
N LEU A 162 -17.77 2.92 13.87
CA LEU A 162 -18.52 4.17 13.93
C LEU A 162 -18.45 4.83 15.31
N LEU A 163 -18.34 4.01 16.36
CA LEU A 163 -18.18 4.48 17.74
C LEU A 163 -16.76 4.99 18.00
N GLU A 164 -15.73 4.34 17.46
CA GLU A 164 -14.35 4.80 17.56
C GLU A 164 -14.00 5.95 16.62
N MET A 165 -14.32 5.89 15.32
CA MET A 165 -14.21 7.06 14.42
C MET A 165 -15.09 8.21 14.90
N GLY A 166 -16.26 7.92 15.48
CA GLY A 166 -17.10 8.93 16.14
C GLY A 166 -16.38 9.56 17.32
N LYS A 167 -15.78 8.77 18.21
CA LYS A 167 -14.99 9.25 19.35
C LYS A 167 -13.70 9.97 18.94
N GLU A 168 -12.99 9.52 17.91
CA GLU A 168 -11.77 10.15 17.39
C GLU A 168 -12.07 11.42 16.60
N LYS A 169 -13.12 11.45 15.76
CA LYS A 169 -13.59 12.69 15.13
C LYS A 169 -14.15 13.67 16.16
N LEU A 170 -14.76 13.21 17.24
CA LEU A 170 -15.20 14.08 18.35
C LEU A 170 -14.02 14.58 19.20
N LYS A 171 -12.97 13.78 19.42
CA LYS A 171 -11.74 14.21 20.11
C LYS A 171 -10.92 15.17 19.23
N GLY A 172 -10.75 14.88 17.95
CA GLY A 172 -9.98 15.70 17.00
C GLY A 172 -10.72 16.96 16.53
N SER A 173 -12.01 16.85 16.18
CA SER A 173 -12.81 18.02 15.80
C SER A 173 -13.34 18.81 16.99
N GLY A 174 -13.48 18.23 18.18
CA GLY A 174 -13.83 18.97 19.39
C GLY A 174 -12.71 19.90 19.86
N VAL A 175 -11.45 19.44 19.81
CA VAL A 175 -10.29 20.26 20.14
C VAL A 175 -10.04 21.31 19.04
N ASN A 176 -10.13 20.94 17.76
CA ASN A 176 -9.97 21.91 16.66
C ASN A 176 -11.13 22.90 16.55
N ALA A 177 -12.37 22.50 16.85
CA ALA A 177 -13.50 23.41 16.93
C ALA A 177 -13.36 24.33 18.14
N ALA A 178 -12.92 23.84 19.30
CA ALA A 178 -12.63 24.67 20.47
C ALA A 178 -11.47 25.64 20.24
N ILE A 179 -10.39 25.22 19.55
CA ILE A 179 -9.25 26.09 19.18
C ILE A 179 -9.68 27.12 18.11
N ASN A 180 -10.46 26.72 17.09
CA ASN A 180 -10.99 27.66 16.10
C ASN A 180 -12.07 28.61 16.67
N LEU A 181 -12.84 28.17 17.67
CA LEU A 181 -13.80 29.01 18.40
C LEU A 181 -13.09 29.95 19.39
N ALA A 182 -11.99 29.52 20.01
CA ALA A 182 -11.24 30.32 20.98
C ALA A 182 -10.24 31.29 20.32
N LEU A 183 -9.65 30.93 19.17
CA LEU A 183 -8.63 31.69 18.45
C LEU A 183 -8.78 31.53 16.93
N PRO A 184 -9.77 32.21 16.30
CA PRO A 184 -9.91 32.20 14.84
C PRO A 184 -8.61 32.68 14.17
N GLY A 185 -7.96 31.79 13.41
CA GLY A 185 -6.66 31.99 12.77
C GLY A 185 -5.59 30.96 13.18
N VAL A 186 -5.52 30.59 14.46
CA VAL A 186 -4.53 29.60 14.95
C VAL A 186 -4.88 28.19 14.52
N GLY A 187 -6.17 27.81 14.56
CA GLY A 187 -6.58 26.48 14.13
C GLY A 187 -6.38 26.22 12.63
N LEU A 188 -6.34 27.26 11.79
CA LEU A 188 -5.97 27.14 10.37
C LEU A 188 -4.48 26.80 10.19
N LEU A 189 -3.59 27.46 10.96
CA LEU A 189 -2.16 27.13 10.97
C LEU A 189 -1.90 25.72 11.48
N VAL A 190 -2.61 25.30 12.54
CA VAL A 190 -2.50 23.94 13.09
C VAL A 190 -2.98 22.90 12.07
N ALA A 191 -4.12 23.12 11.42
CA ALA A 191 -4.63 22.22 10.39
C ALA A 191 -3.67 22.12 9.20
N THR A 192 -3.19 23.26 8.69
CA THR A 192 -2.23 23.29 7.59
C THR A 192 -0.91 22.62 7.96
N GLY A 193 -0.40 22.87 9.18
CA GLY A 193 0.82 22.23 9.67
C GLY A 193 0.69 20.70 9.76
N ARG A 194 -0.48 20.18 10.17
CA ARG A 194 -0.74 18.73 10.17
C ARG A 194 -0.75 18.14 8.77
N GLU A 195 -1.39 18.81 7.81
CA GLU A 195 -1.44 18.34 6.42
C GLU A 195 -0.07 18.44 5.73
N LEU A 196 0.72 19.48 5.99
CA LEU A 196 2.10 19.58 5.49
C LEU A 196 3.02 18.54 6.12
N HIS A 197 2.85 18.24 7.42
CA HIS A 197 3.57 17.16 8.08
C HIS A 197 3.21 15.79 7.47
N LYS A 198 1.92 15.55 7.19
CA LYS A 198 1.46 14.37 6.45
C LYS A 198 2.13 14.31 5.07
N ALA A 199 2.18 15.43 4.34
CA ALA A 199 2.81 15.49 3.03
C ALA A 199 4.30 15.15 3.07
N SER A 200 5.05 15.76 4.00
CA SER A 200 6.49 15.57 4.10
C SER A 200 6.86 14.15 4.54
N VAL A 201 6.24 13.63 5.61
CA VAL A 201 6.57 12.28 6.13
C VAL A 201 6.29 11.20 5.09
N ASN A 202 5.17 11.32 4.36
CA ASN A 202 4.87 10.35 3.31
C ASN A 202 5.75 10.55 2.06
N GLY A 203 6.13 11.79 1.73
CA GLY A 203 7.06 12.05 0.62
C GLY A 203 8.46 11.47 0.87
N ASP A 204 8.96 11.59 2.10
CA ASP A 204 10.25 10.99 2.49
C ASP A 204 10.19 9.46 2.41
N ALA A 205 9.11 8.84 2.93
CA ALA A 205 8.92 7.39 2.87
C ALA A 205 8.77 6.84 1.44
N GLU A 206 8.10 7.58 0.54
CA GLU A 206 8.04 7.25 -0.89
C GLU A 206 9.45 7.20 -1.50
N ALA A 207 10.26 8.22 -1.24
CA ALA A 207 11.64 8.29 -1.74
C ALA A 207 12.52 7.16 -1.15
N TYR A 208 12.33 6.80 0.12
CA TYR A 208 13.01 5.65 0.72
C TYR A 208 12.67 4.36 -0.03
N HIS A 209 11.39 4.08 -0.31
CA HIS A 209 10.99 2.87 -1.05
C HIS A 209 11.56 2.84 -2.48
N HIS A 210 11.68 3.98 -3.16
CA HIS A 210 12.33 4.04 -4.48
C HIS A 210 13.82 3.66 -4.45
N GLN A 211 14.54 4.03 -3.39
CA GLN A 211 15.93 3.61 -3.21
C GLN A 211 16.01 2.12 -2.85
N LEU A 212 15.08 1.63 -2.01
CA LEU A 212 14.99 0.23 -1.62
C LEU A 212 14.72 -0.70 -2.81
N GLU A 213 13.92 -0.25 -3.78
CA GLU A 213 13.67 -0.99 -5.01
C GLU A 213 14.96 -1.22 -5.82
N GLN A 214 15.92 -0.29 -5.75
CA GLN A 214 17.23 -0.46 -6.37
C GLN A 214 18.12 -1.43 -5.58
N ILE A 215 17.89 -1.57 -4.27
CA ILE A 215 18.60 -2.53 -3.42
C ILE A 215 18.16 -3.96 -3.73
N SER A 216 16.86 -4.21 -3.95
CA SER A 216 16.37 -5.53 -4.38
C SER A 216 16.84 -5.93 -5.78
N GLN A 217 17.37 -4.99 -6.57
CA GLN A 217 18.01 -5.29 -7.85
C GLN A 217 19.46 -5.78 -7.70
N LEU A 218 20.07 -5.68 -6.52
CA LEU A 218 21.42 -6.18 -6.28
C LEU A 218 21.47 -7.72 -6.40
N PRO A 219 22.58 -8.30 -6.89
CA PRO A 219 22.74 -9.74 -6.96
C PRO A 219 22.58 -10.41 -5.59
N GLY A 220 21.82 -11.52 -5.54
CA GLY A 220 21.56 -12.27 -4.31
C GLY A 220 20.28 -11.87 -3.57
N ARG A 221 19.53 -10.87 -4.07
CA ARG A 221 18.22 -10.49 -3.55
C ARG A 221 17.08 -11.12 -4.34
N ASP A 222 15.99 -11.45 -3.66
CA ASP A 222 14.73 -11.85 -4.31
C ASP A 222 13.97 -10.62 -4.77
N GLN A 223 13.48 -10.63 -6.01
CA GLN A 223 12.68 -9.55 -6.60
C GLN A 223 11.19 -9.89 -6.66
N ARG A 224 10.83 -11.16 -6.53
CA ARG A 224 9.47 -11.65 -6.79
C ARG A 224 8.49 -11.24 -5.70
N LEU A 225 8.95 -11.23 -4.45
CA LEU A 225 8.17 -10.80 -3.29
C LEU A 225 8.46 -9.33 -2.93
N SER A 226 9.74 -8.92 -2.95
CA SER A 226 10.16 -7.61 -2.44
C SER A 226 9.69 -6.43 -3.32
N MET A 227 9.81 -6.55 -4.65
CA MET A 227 9.50 -5.45 -5.58
C MET A 227 8.02 -5.07 -5.54
N PRO A 228 7.06 -6.01 -5.66
CA PRO A 228 5.64 -5.64 -5.61
C PRO A 228 5.21 -5.06 -4.27
N MET A 229 5.79 -5.55 -3.16
CA MET A 229 5.50 -5.02 -1.83
C MET A 229 5.96 -3.56 -1.70
N GLN A 230 7.20 -3.25 -2.07
CA GLN A 230 7.76 -1.89 -1.97
C GLN A 230 7.07 -0.90 -2.92
N GLN A 231 6.81 -1.30 -4.17
CA GLN A 231 6.10 -0.45 -5.12
C GLN A 231 4.68 -0.12 -4.63
N THR A 232 3.99 -1.09 -4.02
CA THR A 232 2.66 -0.85 -3.43
C THR A 232 2.74 0.17 -2.29
N LEU A 233 3.76 0.08 -1.43
CA LEU A 233 3.96 1.05 -0.34
C LEU A 233 4.32 2.44 -0.86
N ALA A 234 5.22 2.54 -1.85
CA ALA A 234 5.59 3.80 -2.49
C ALA A 234 4.37 4.51 -3.09
N ILE A 235 3.53 3.79 -3.85
CA ILE A 235 2.28 4.35 -4.40
C ILE A 235 1.33 4.79 -3.28
N GLY A 236 1.23 4.01 -2.20
CA GLY A 236 0.43 4.38 -1.03
C GLY A 236 0.89 5.69 -0.37
N HIS A 237 2.20 5.85 -0.20
CA HIS A 237 2.80 7.05 0.34
C HIS A 237 2.65 8.25 -0.59
N ALA A 238 2.83 8.08 -1.90
CA ALA A 238 2.60 9.12 -2.90
C ALA A 238 1.16 9.66 -2.84
N MET A 239 0.16 8.75 -2.74
CA MET A 239 -1.25 9.12 -2.60
C MET A 239 -1.51 9.91 -1.30
N LEU A 240 -0.93 9.48 -0.17
CA LEU A 240 -1.08 10.16 1.11
C LEU A 240 -0.36 11.52 1.14
N SER A 241 0.80 11.62 0.47
CA SER A 241 1.56 12.86 0.36
C SER A 241 0.77 13.90 -0.45
N ALA A 242 0.25 13.48 -1.60
CA ALA A 242 -0.61 14.31 -2.43
C ALA A 242 -1.88 14.75 -1.71
N GLU A 243 -2.55 13.84 -0.98
CA GLU A 243 -3.73 14.18 -0.18
C GLU A 243 -3.41 15.27 0.86
N GLY A 244 -2.26 15.17 1.53
CA GLY A 244 -1.79 16.19 2.48
C GLY A 244 -1.53 17.54 1.81
N ALA A 245 -0.82 17.55 0.67
CA ALA A 245 -0.53 18.78 -0.07
C ALA A 245 -1.80 19.46 -0.62
N VAL A 246 -2.74 18.68 -1.17
CA VAL A 246 -4.05 19.14 -1.64
C VAL A 246 -4.88 19.69 -0.48
N GLY A 247 -4.91 18.98 0.65
CA GLY A 247 -5.59 19.40 1.87
C GLY A 247 -5.07 20.72 2.42
N ALA A 248 -3.74 20.86 2.51
CA ALA A 248 -3.08 22.11 2.95
C ALA A 248 -3.40 23.28 2.01
N THR A 249 -3.32 23.06 0.69
CA THR A 249 -3.56 24.08 -0.34
C THR A 249 -5.01 24.60 -0.27
N LEU A 250 -5.99 23.69 -0.21
CA LEU A 250 -7.40 24.06 -0.14
C LEU A 250 -7.78 24.67 1.21
N GLY A 251 -7.21 24.15 2.31
CA GLY A 251 -7.39 24.72 3.65
C GLY A 251 -6.94 26.17 3.71
N MET A 252 -5.74 26.48 3.19
CA MET A 252 -5.19 27.83 3.16
C MET A 252 -5.95 28.76 2.20
N ALA A 253 -6.33 28.27 1.02
CA ALA A 253 -7.05 29.07 0.02
C ALA A 253 -8.48 29.42 0.46
N THR A 254 -9.15 28.53 1.21
CA THR A 254 -10.52 28.76 1.72
C THR A 254 -10.55 29.46 3.08
N GLY A 255 -9.47 29.36 3.86
CA GLY A 255 -9.34 29.90 5.21
C GLY A 255 -9.20 31.42 5.32
N GLY A 256 -9.16 32.16 4.20
CA GLY A 256 -9.29 33.62 4.21
C GLY A 256 -8.19 34.40 4.93
N LEU A 257 -6.91 34.01 4.79
CA LEU A 257 -5.77 34.74 5.38
C LEU A 257 -5.46 36.10 4.73
N GLY A 258 -6.40 36.69 3.99
CA GLY A 258 -6.27 38.05 3.43
C GLY A 258 -6.17 39.17 4.47
N THR A 259 -6.20 38.87 5.77
CA THR A 259 -6.20 39.84 6.88
C THR A 259 -4.98 39.80 7.80
N PHE A 260 -4.06 38.85 7.63
CA PHE A 260 -2.78 38.85 8.33
C PHE A 260 -1.69 38.76 7.28
N GLY A 261 -0.95 39.86 7.05
CA GLY A 261 0.04 40.06 5.98
C GLY A 261 1.23 39.10 5.94
N VAL A 262 0.97 37.79 5.87
CA VAL A 262 1.92 36.71 5.60
C VAL A 262 1.51 36.12 4.26
N SER A 263 1.95 36.75 3.19
CA SER A 263 1.93 36.17 1.84
C SER A 263 2.79 34.91 1.86
N SER A 264 2.18 33.73 1.94
CA SER A 264 2.90 32.46 1.96
C SER A 264 3.52 32.18 0.59
N VAL A 265 4.84 31.99 0.58
CA VAL A 265 5.66 31.65 -0.60
C VAL A 265 5.18 30.34 -1.27
N ALA A 266 4.45 29.50 -0.53
CA ALA A 266 3.86 28.25 -1.03
C ALA A 266 2.73 28.43 -2.07
N THR A 267 2.16 29.63 -2.20
CA THR A 267 1.10 29.88 -3.19
C THR A 267 1.64 29.96 -4.64
N ALA A 268 2.90 30.34 -4.86
CA ALA A 268 3.35 30.64 -6.23
C ALA A 268 3.41 29.43 -7.18
N GLY A 269 3.75 28.24 -6.67
CA GLY A 269 3.94 27.03 -7.50
C GLY A 269 2.65 26.30 -7.88
N VAL A 270 1.62 26.34 -7.02
CA VAL A 270 0.40 25.52 -7.17
C VAL A 270 -0.82 26.34 -7.63
N THR A 271 -0.78 27.67 -7.50
CA THR A 271 -1.87 28.56 -7.94
C THR A 271 -2.23 28.44 -9.44
N PRO A 272 -1.28 28.23 -10.38
CA PRO A 272 -1.63 28.03 -11.78
C PRO A 272 -2.41 26.74 -12.03
N ILE A 273 -1.98 25.63 -11.41
CA ILE A 273 -2.61 24.30 -11.53
C ILE A 273 -3.97 24.29 -10.83
N ALA A 274 -4.07 24.93 -9.66
CA ALA A 274 -5.34 25.15 -8.99
C ALA A 274 -6.27 26.02 -9.86
N LYS A 275 -5.79 27.09 -10.51
CA LYS A 275 -6.61 27.91 -11.41
C LYS A 275 -7.13 27.16 -12.65
N GLU A 276 -6.31 26.29 -13.24
CA GLU A 276 -6.70 25.46 -14.38
C GLU A 276 -7.69 24.36 -13.98
N ALA A 277 -7.44 23.65 -12.87
CA ALA A 277 -8.34 22.60 -12.37
C ALA A 277 -9.66 23.15 -11.79
N ILE A 278 -9.65 24.38 -11.25
CA ILE A 278 -10.83 25.09 -10.71
C ILE A 278 -11.66 25.76 -11.84
N GLY A 279 -11.22 25.67 -13.09
CA GLY A 279 -11.88 26.11 -14.33
C GLY A 279 -13.20 26.86 -14.16
N THR A 280 -13.16 28.20 -14.14
CA THR A 280 -14.25 29.19 -14.30
C THR A 280 -15.55 29.08 -13.48
N ALA A 281 -15.89 27.95 -12.85
CA ALA A 281 -17.18 27.74 -12.19
C ALA A 281 -17.22 28.27 -10.74
N LEU A 282 -16.07 28.61 -10.16
CA LEU A 282 -15.95 28.91 -8.71
C LEU A 282 -15.49 30.33 -8.37
N ALA A 283 -15.27 31.20 -9.37
CA ALA A 283 -14.95 32.60 -9.11
C ALA A 283 -16.09 33.35 -8.38
N THR A 284 -17.34 32.89 -8.51
CA THR A 284 -18.53 33.50 -7.91
C THR A 284 -18.93 32.92 -6.55
N GLY A 285 -18.49 31.70 -6.21
CA GLY A 285 -18.92 30.98 -4.99
C GLY A 285 -18.05 31.22 -3.74
N ILE A 286 -16.83 31.73 -3.92
CA ILE A 286 -15.90 32.06 -2.83
C ILE A 286 -16.40 33.28 -2.01
N ILE A 287 -17.26 34.11 -2.59
CA ILE A 287 -17.74 35.37 -1.99
C ILE A 287 -18.98 35.14 -1.09
N SER A 288 -19.70 34.01 -1.20
CA SER A 288 -21.04 33.86 -0.58
C SER A 288 -21.19 32.67 0.39
N GLY A 289 -20.15 32.34 1.18
CA GLY A 289 -20.27 31.35 2.27
C GLY A 289 -20.36 29.88 1.83
N GLY A 290 -20.05 29.56 0.57
CA GLY A 290 -20.05 28.19 0.01
C GLY A 290 -18.69 27.47 -0.03
N GLY A 291 -17.64 28.07 0.55
CA GLY A 291 -16.24 27.64 0.37
C GLY A 291 -15.92 26.20 0.80
N PHE A 292 -16.65 25.64 1.75
CA PHE A 292 -16.42 24.28 2.24
C PHE A 292 -16.80 23.19 1.20
N VAL A 293 -17.96 23.34 0.55
CA VAL A 293 -18.45 22.34 -0.43
C VAL A 293 -17.64 22.42 -1.72
N ALA A 294 -17.25 23.62 -2.13
CA ALA A 294 -16.34 23.83 -3.27
C ALA A 294 -14.94 23.26 -2.99
N GLY A 295 -14.41 23.44 -1.77
CA GLY A 295 -13.14 22.87 -1.34
C GLY A 295 -13.15 21.34 -1.36
N GLN A 296 -14.23 20.69 -0.89
CA GLN A 296 -14.34 19.24 -0.95
C GLN A 296 -14.45 18.69 -2.38
N ALA A 297 -15.20 19.35 -3.26
CA ALA A 297 -15.31 18.94 -4.67
C ALA A 297 -13.97 19.10 -5.42
N GLY A 298 -13.24 20.18 -5.15
CA GLY A 298 -11.89 20.40 -5.69
C GLY A 298 -10.88 19.38 -5.18
N ALA A 299 -10.88 19.08 -3.87
CA ALA A 299 -10.03 18.03 -3.29
C ALA A 299 -10.31 16.67 -3.93
N TYR A 300 -11.58 16.33 -4.11
CA TYR A 300 -12.00 15.09 -4.74
C TYR A 300 -11.53 14.99 -6.20
N GLY A 301 -11.68 16.06 -6.98
CA GLY A 301 -11.20 16.10 -8.37
C GLY A 301 -9.68 15.96 -8.49
N LEU A 302 -8.93 16.71 -7.68
CA LEU A 302 -7.46 16.70 -7.67
C LEU A 302 -6.89 15.35 -7.18
N ASN A 303 -7.46 14.79 -6.11
CA ASN A 303 -7.02 13.49 -5.60
C ASN A 303 -7.29 12.36 -6.60
N ASN A 304 -8.42 12.41 -7.32
CA ASN A 304 -8.70 11.46 -8.40
C ASN A 304 -7.71 11.62 -9.57
N GLU A 305 -7.31 12.85 -9.91
CA GLU A 305 -6.32 13.08 -10.96
C GLU A 305 -4.95 12.51 -10.59
N VAL A 306 -4.47 12.78 -9.36
CA VAL A 306 -3.21 12.20 -8.87
C VAL A 306 -3.29 10.68 -8.82
N GLN A 307 -4.41 10.13 -8.36
CA GLN A 307 -4.63 8.68 -8.36
C GLN A 307 -4.57 8.11 -9.79
N ASN A 308 -5.13 8.81 -10.78
CA ASN A 308 -5.05 8.38 -12.17
C ASN A 308 -3.63 8.49 -12.72
N GLN A 309 -2.89 9.55 -12.37
CA GLN A 309 -1.52 9.78 -12.82
C GLN A 309 -0.53 8.74 -12.26
N LEU A 310 -0.59 8.45 -10.96
CA LEU A 310 0.26 7.43 -10.32
C LEU A 310 0.04 6.04 -10.93
N LYS A 311 -1.14 5.79 -11.47
CA LYS A 311 -1.52 4.53 -12.11
C LYS A 311 -1.20 4.43 -13.61
N GLN A 312 -0.51 5.44 -14.17
CA GLN A 312 0.03 5.40 -15.55
C GLN A 312 1.38 4.67 -15.63
N GLY A 313 1.99 4.33 -14.49
CA GLY A 313 3.27 3.64 -14.40
C GLY A 313 3.20 2.12 -14.67
N PRO A 314 4.36 1.42 -14.67
CA PRO A 314 4.40 -0.03 -14.79
C PRO A 314 3.57 -0.67 -13.68
N MET A 315 2.83 -1.71 -14.02
CA MET A 315 2.05 -2.46 -13.04
C MET A 315 3.00 -3.24 -12.12
N SER A 316 2.80 -3.14 -10.80
CA SER A 316 3.51 -3.99 -9.85
C SER A 316 3.23 -5.46 -10.11
N GLY A 317 4.24 -6.30 -9.88
CA GLY A 317 4.10 -7.75 -10.02
C GLY A 317 2.93 -8.29 -9.20
N VAL A 318 2.30 -9.37 -9.68
CA VAL A 318 1.09 -9.90 -9.04
C VAL A 318 1.48 -10.77 -7.85
N LEU A 319 0.94 -10.49 -6.67
CA LEU A 319 1.05 -11.36 -5.49
C LEU A 319 -0.27 -12.10 -5.25
N PRO A 320 -0.23 -13.32 -4.68
CA PRO A 320 -1.45 -14.01 -4.27
C PRO A 320 -2.29 -13.15 -3.32
N ARG A 321 -3.61 -13.35 -3.34
CA ARG A 321 -4.49 -12.72 -2.35
C ARG A 321 -4.34 -13.41 -1.00
N LEU A 322 -4.74 -12.69 0.04
CA LEU A 322 -4.91 -13.27 1.37
C LEU A 322 -6.41 -13.48 1.60
N GLU A 323 -6.86 -14.73 1.48
CA GLU A 323 -8.23 -15.12 1.83
C GLU A 323 -8.32 -15.62 3.27
N ILE A 324 -9.15 -14.95 4.06
CA ILE A 324 -9.36 -15.29 5.46
C ILE A 324 -10.80 -15.73 5.63
N SER A 325 -10.97 -16.98 6.04
CA SER A 325 -12.26 -17.55 6.44
C SER A 325 -12.19 -17.82 7.93
N ASN A 326 -12.86 -16.98 8.73
CA ASN A 326 -12.94 -17.14 10.17
C ASN A 326 -14.40 -17.05 10.67
N VAL A 327 -14.59 -17.15 11.98
CA VAL A 327 -15.93 -17.08 12.60
C VAL A 327 -16.67 -15.75 12.33
N LYS A 328 -15.95 -14.69 11.92
CA LYS A 328 -16.51 -13.37 11.62
C LYS A 328 -16.97 -13.26 10.17
N GLY A 329 -16.45 -14.09 9.26
CA GLY A 329 -16.83 -14.13 7.86
C GLY A 329 -15.70 -14.51 6.91
N ASP A 330 -15.99 -14.42 5.62
CA ASP A 330 -15.04 -14.67 4.53
C ASP A 330 -14.55 -13.34 3.95
N PHE A 331 -13.28 -13.01 4.19
CA PHE A 331 -12.65 -11.75 3.79
C PHE A 331 -11.55 -11.99 2.76
N THR A 332 -11.33 -10.99 1.90
CA THR A 332 -10.19 -10.97 0.98
C THR A 332 -9.45 -9.65 1.05
N PHE A 333 -8.12 -9.77 1.10
CA PHE A 333 -7.21 -8.65 1.11
C PHE A 333 -6.34 -8.69 -0.14
N SER A 334 -6.20 -7.52 -0.76
CA SER A 334 -5.37 -7.34 -1.93
C SER A 334 -3.96 -6.98 -1.52
N MET A 335 -2.96 -7.71 -2.01
CA MET A 335 -1.55 -7.38 -1.81
C MET A 335 -1.07 -6.17 -2.63
N GLN A 336 -1.97 -5.54 -3.40
CA GLN A 336 -1.77 -4.21 -4.02
C GLN A 336 -2.39 -3.08 -3.17
N GLU A 337 -2.90 -3.39 -1.98
CA GLU A 337 -3.28 -2.38 -0.99
C GLU A 337 -2.15 -2.21 0.04
N PRO A 338 -1.68 -0.97 0.29
CA PRO A 338 -0.57 -0.72 1.22
C PRO A 338 -0.81 -1.28 2.63
N ALA A 339 -2.04 -1.24 3.13
CA ALA A 339 -2.39 -1.74 4.46
C ALA A 339 -2.22 -3.26 4.60
N ALA A 340 -2.54 -4.04 3.55
CA ALA A 340 -2.30 -5.49 3.56
C ALA A 340 -0.81 -5.82 3.50
N VAL A 341 -0.03 -5.05 2.74
CA VAL A 341 1.43 -5.18 2.69
C VAL A 341 2.06 -4.88 4.06
N ARG A 342 1.65 -3.78 4.71
CA ARG A 342 2.09 -3.45 6.08
C ARG A 342 1.73 -4.57 7.07
N ALA A 343 0.52 -5.11 7.01
CA ALA A 343 0.12 -6.21 7.87
C ALA A 343 0.96 -7.48 7.64
N LEU A 344 1.26 -7.82 6.39
CA LEU A 344 2.11 -8.96 6.05
C LEU A 344 3.54 -8.76 6.60
N MET A 345 4.12 -7.58 6.40
CA MET A 345 5.44 -7.25 6.92
C MET A 345 5.50 -7.41 8.45
N ALA A 346 4.53 -6.81 9.17
CA ALA A 346 4.44 -6.90 10.62
C ALA A 346 4.34 -8.35 11.13
N TYR A 347 3.64 -9.22 10.40
CA TYR A 347 3.53 -10.65 10.72
C TYR A 347 4.85 -11.43 10.52
N LEU A 348 5.67 -11.05 9.54
CA LEU A 348 6.95 -11.70 9.25
C LEU A 348 8.08 -11.26 10.19
N GLY A 349 7.94 -10.11 10.86
CA GLY A 349 8.98 -9.51 11.70
C GLY A 349 9.50 -10.36 12.86
N PRO A 350 8.63 -10.90 13.74
CA PRO A 350 9.08 -11.66 14.91
C PRO A 350 9.89 -12.90 14.55
N LYS A 351 10.85 -13.26 15.41
CA LYS A 351 11.64 -14.51 15.33
C LYS A 351 10.76 -15.76 15.32
N GLU A 352 11.34 -16.89 14.93
CA GLU A 352 10.66 -18.20 14.92
C GLU A 352 10.03 -18.56 16.28
N ASP A 353 8.80 -19.06 16.25
CA ASP A 353 8.21 -19.70 17.43
C ASP A 353 8.56 -21.19 17.46
N THR A 354 9.58 -21.51 18.25
CA THR A 354 10.07 -22.90 18.44
C THR A 354 9.00 -23.87 18.93
N SER A 355 7.92 -23.38 19.55
CA SER A 355 6.80 -24.23 19.98
C SER A 355 5.94 -24.71 18.81
N MET A 356 5.89 -23.94 17.71
CA MET A 356 5.12 -24.25 16.50
C MET A 356 5.94 -25.03 15.46
N SER A 357 7.26 -24.84 15.42
CA SER A 357 8.15 -25.56 14.49
C SER A 357 8.65 -26.90 15.03
N SER A 358 8.47 -27.14 16.33
CA SER A 358 8.86 -28.39 16.99
C SER A 358 8.17 -29.62 16.35
N PRO A 359 8.86 -30.77 16.21
CA PRO A 359 8.26 -32.02 15.73
C PRO A 359 7.04 -32.50 16.54
N GLN A 360 6.93 -32.04 17.79
CA GLN A 360 5.82 -32.32 18.70
C GLN A 360 4.59 -31.42 18.47
N ALA A 361 4.72 -30.35 17.69
CA ALA A 361 3.62 -29.45 17.37
C ALA A 361 2.60 -30.09 16.41
N PRO A 362 1.34 -29.63 16.39
CA PRO A 362 0.36 -30.05 15.40
C PRO A 362 0.88 -29.77 13.97
N LYS A 363 0.61 -30.69 13.03
CA LYS A 363 1.04 -30.54 11.62
C LYS A 363 0.62 -29.20 11.00
N GLU A 364 -0.59 -28.74 11.30
CA GLU A 364 -1.10 -27.46 10.82
C GLU A 364 -0.26 -26.28 11.32
N ALA A 365 0.22 -26.31 12.57
CA ALA A 365 1.10 -25.28 13.12
C ALA A 365 2.48 -25.30 12.45
N GLN A 366 3.02 -26.49 12.16
CA GLN A 366 4.28 -26.65 11.44
C GLN A 366 4.19 -26.12 10.01
N GLU A 367 3.10 -26.43 9.30
CA GLU A 367 2.86 -25.94 7.94
C GLU A 367 2.74 -24.40 7.90
N MET A 368 2.03 -23.80 8.86
CA MET A 368 1.90 -22.35 8.97
C MET A 368 3.23 -21.66 9.30
N GLU A 369 3.98 -22.15 10.30
CA GLU A 369 5.26 -21.55 10.67
C GLU A 369 6.32 -21.75 9.58
N ALA A 370 6.36 -22.92 8.93
CA ALA A 370 7.24 -23.15 7.78
C ALA A 370 6.91 -22.21 6.61
N ALA A 371 5.63 -21.97 6.33
CA ALA A 371 5.20 -21.00 5.33
C ALA A 371 5.63 -19.58 5.70
N ARG A 372 5.45 -19.17 6.97
CA ARG A 372 5.90 -17.87 7.48
C ARG A 372 7.40 -17.69 7.33
N LEU A 373 8.19 -18.68 7.77
CA LEU A 373 9.65 -18.66 7.69
C LEU A 373 10.14 -18.66 6.24
N THR A 374 9.43 -19.33 5.33
CA THR A 374 9.73 -19.29 3.89
C THR A 374 9.61 -17.85 3.36
N LEU A 375 8.51 -17.15 3.63
CA LEU A 375 8.36 -15.75 3.22
C LEU A 375 9.37 -14.82 3.89
N LYS A 376 9.65 -15.04 5.18
CA LYS A 376 10.65 -14.28 5.92
C LYS A 376 12.04 -14.43 5.30
N GLN A 377 12.41 -15.66 4.92
CA GLN A 377 13.66 -15.97 4.25
C GLN A 377 13.70 -15.42 2.81
N MET A 378 12.58 -15.39 2.08
CA MET A 378 12.49 -14.73 0.77
C MET A 378 12.80 -13.24 0.86
N LEU A 379 12.47 -12.57 1.96
CA LEU A 379 12.88 -11.19 2.25
C LEU A 379 14.32 -11.09 2.81
N GLY A 380 15.07 -12.19 2.84
CA GLY A 380 16.45 -12.25 3.33
C GLY A 380 16.56 -12.12 4.85
N SER A 381 15.47 -12.26 5.60
CA SER A 381 15.47 -12.18 7.06
C SER A 381 15.67 -13.56 7.66
N SER A 382 16.62 -13.67 8.60
CA SER A 382 16.94 -14.94 9.26
C SER A 382 15.85 -15.33 10.27
N PRO A 383 15.63 -16.63 10.55
CA PRO A 383 14.64 -17.08 11.55
C PRO A 383 14.85 -16.47 12.94
N ASN A 384 16.11 -16.22 13.31
CA ASN A 384 16.51 -15.64 14.60
C ASN A 384 16.38 -14.11 14.65
N GLU A 385 16.23 -13.44 13.50
CA GLU A 385 16.08 -11.98 13.45
C GLU A 385 14.74 -11.59 14.06
N HIS A 386 14.75 -10.65 15.00
CA HIS A 386 13.55 -10.20 15.69
C HIS A 386 13.30 -8.73 15.37
N LEU A 387 12.27 -8.48 14.55
CA LEU A 387 11.87 -7.13 14.13
C LEU A 387 10.43 -6.87 14.59
N VAL A 388 10.28 -6.07 15.64
CA VAL A 388 8.97 -5.64 16.16
C VAL A 388 8.78 -4.15 15.84
N PRO A 389 7.63 -3.73 15.30
CA PRO A 389 7.38 -2.32 15.01
C PRO A 389 7.37 -1.45 16.28
N ASP A 390 8.09 -0.32 16.26
CA ASP A 390 8.17 0.68 17.34
C ASP A 390 7.30 1.92 17.04
N VAL A 391 6.03 1.72 16.71
CA VAL A 391 5.08 2.81 16.34
C VAL A 391 4.05 3.13 17.43
N ASP A 392 4.08 2.40 18.54
CA ASP A 392 3.04 2.53 19.56
C ASP A 392 3.23 3.77 20.45
N SER A 393 2.11 4.42 20.76
CA SER A 393 2.03 5.53 21.72
C SER A 393 2.18 5.10 23.19
N LEU A 394 2.30 3.78 23.41
CA LEU A 394 2.53 3.17 24.72
C LEU A 394 4.04 3.04 24.95
N LEU A 395 4.43 2.92 26.22
CA LEU A 395 5.83 2.87 26.67
C LEU A 395 6.72 1.96 25.79
N LYS A 396 8.02 2.30 25.73
CA LYS A 396 9.09 1.59 24.99
C LYS A 396 8.89 0.07 24.90
N LEU A 397 9.34 -0.52 23.80
CA LEU A 397 9.41 -1.98 23.59
C LEU A 397 9.83 -2.72 24.87
N SER A 398 9.22 -3.90 25.06
CA SER A 398 9.54 -4.76 26.21
C SER A 398 11.01 -5.18 26.17
N ASP A 399 11.60 -5.47 27.34
CA ASP A 399 13.01 -5.88 27.43
C ASP A 399 13.34 -7.14 26.61
N GLU A 400 12.33 -7.99 26.33
CA GLU A 400 12.48 -9.21 25.53
C GLU A 400 12.44 -8.95 24.01
N ASP A 401 11.78 -7.87 23.60
CA ASP A 401 11.63 -7.45 22.20
C ASP A 401 12.65 -6.37 21.80
N MET A 402 13.40 -5.85 22.77
CA MET A 402 14.44 -4.85 22.57
C MET A 402 15.54 -5.38 21.63
N PRO A 403 15.93 -4.61 20.58
CA PRO A 403 17.00 -5.02 19.70
C PRO A 403 18.33 -5.14 20.46
N SER A 404 19.20 -6.02 19.99
CA SER A 404 20.55 -6.10 20.53
C SER A 404 21.29 -4.76 20.37
N GLN A 405 22.27 -4.47 21.24
CA GLN A 405 23.04 -3.22 21.16
C GLN A 405 23.72 -3.04 19.80
N THR A 406 24.20 -4.13 19.21
CA THR A 406 24.79 -4.14 17.85
C THR A 406 23.77 -3.72 16.80
N GLU A 407 22.57 -4.32 16.82
CA GLU A 407 21.51 -3.97 15.87
C GLU A 407 21.01 -2.54 16.06
N SER A 408 20.86 -2.08 17.29
CA SER A 408 20.48 -0.69 17.58
C SER A 408 21.50 0.31 17.00
N THR A 409 22.79 0.01 17.14
CA THR A 409 23.88 0.83 16.58
C THR A 409 23.86 0.81 15.05
N ALA A 410 23.66 -0.35 14.44
CA ALA A 410 23.54 -0.51 12.99
C ALA A 410 22.29 0.22 12.44
N ASN A 411 21.15 0.10 13.11
CA ASN A 411 19.92 0.81 12.77
C ASN A 411 20.14 2.34 12.81
N GLY A 412 20.86 2.86 13.80
CA GLY A 412 21.26 4.26 13.85
C GLY A 412 22.15 4.68 12.67
N ALA A 413 23.04 3.81 12.21
CA ALA A 413 23.86 4.05 11.01
C ALA A 413 23.01 4.08 9.73
N PHE A 414 22.04 3.17 9.57
CA PHE A 414 21.14 3.19 8.42
C PHE A 414 20.24 4.44 8.39
N LYS A 415 19.71 4.88 9.54
CA LYS A 415 18.96 6.14 9.63
C LYS A 415 19.80 7.34 9.20
N LYS A 416 21.08 7.36 9.59
CA LYS A 416 22.02 8.41 9.19
C LYS A 416 22.27 8.40 7.67
N LEU A 417 22.46 7.22 7.09
CA LEU A 417 22.60 7.08 5.63
C LEU A 417 21.35 7.55 4.86
N LEU A 418 20.15 7.25 5.35
CA LEU A 418 18.88 7.70 4.74
C LEU A 418 18.64 9.20 4.87
N SER A 419 18.97 9.79 6.02
CA SER A 419 18.65 11.19 6.31
C SER A 419 19.66 12.20 5.76
N GLU A 420 20.87 11.76 5.42
CA GLU A 420 21.92 12.67 4.96
C GLU A 420 22.03 12.76 3.43
N ASP A 421 21.61 11.73 2.69
CA ASP A 421 21.65 11.71 1.24
C ASP A 421 20.63 10.73 0.65
N TRP A 422 20.06 11.07 -0.51
CA TRP A 422 19.08 10.24 -1.20
C TRP A 422 19.71 9.05 -1.94
N ASP A 423 21.04 8.99 -2.09
CA ASP A 423 21.70 7.95 -2.88
C ASP A 423 22.72 7.12 -2.08
N TRP A 424 22.79 7.27 -0.76
CA TRP A 424 23.81 6.61 0.06
C TRP A 424 23.45 5.20 0.55
N LEU A 425 22.16 4.88 0.71
CA LEU A 425 21.77 3.57 1.26
C LEU A 425 22.14 2.42 0.31
N MET A 426 21.80 2.52 -0.97
CA MET A 426 22.06 1.46 -1.95
C MET A 426 23.55 1.08 -2.09
N PRO A 427 24.48 2.02 -2.33
CA PRO A 427 25.90 1.70 -2.40
C PRO A 427 26.50 1.23 -1.07
N ALA A 428 25.95 1.67 0.08
CA ALA A 428 26.33 1.15 1.39
C ALA A 428 25.96 -0.34 1.52
N VAL A 429 24.71 -0.71 1.21
CA VAL A 429 24.26 -2.11 1.24
C VAL A 429 25.09 -2.97 0.28
N ARG A 430 25.38 -2.47 -0.93
CA ARG A 430 26.27 -3.15 -1.88
C ARG A 430 27.67 -3.39 -1.33
N ALA A 431 28.21 -2.46 -0.53
CA ALA A 431 29.50 -2.64 0.12
C ALA A 431 29.42 -3.66 1.26
N MET A 432 28.34 -3.66 2.04
CA MET A 432 28.07 -4.63 3.11
C MET A 432 27.93 -6.05 2.57
N ASP A 433 27.20 -6.24 1.46
CA ASP A 433 27.02 -7.55 0.81
C ASP A 433 28.36 -8.15 0.32
N LYS A 434 29.40 -7.32 0.14
CA LYS A 434 30.77 -7.74 -0.22
C LYS A 434 31.70 -7.92 0.99
N GLY A 435 31.20 -7.71 2.21
CA GLY A 435 32.02 -7.72 3.44
C GLY A 435 32.98 -6.52 3.52
N GLU A 436 32.63 -5.39 2.91
CA GLU A 436 33.46 -4.18 2.86
C GLU A 436 32.80 -2.99 3.59
N ALA A 437 32.05 -3.23 4.68
CA ALA A 437 31.33 -2.15 5.38
C ALA A 437 32.28 -1.15 6.03
N GLY A 438 33.44 -1.59 6.53
CA GLY A 438 34.50 -0.68 7.01
C GLY A 438 35.00 0.37 6.00
N LYS A 439 34.74 0.20 4.69
CA LYS A 439 35.14 1.16 3.63
C LYS A 439 34.02 2.12 3.22
N ILE A 440 32.88 2.14 3.92
CA ILE A 440 31.71 2.96 3.54
C ILE A 440 32.05 4.45 3.52
N ASN A 441 32.74 4.95 4.55
CA ASN A 441 33.10 6.37 4.63
C ASN A 441 33.90 6.85 3.40
N GLU A 442 34.84 6.05 2.93
CA GLU A 442 35.67 6.38 1.78
C GLU A 442 34.88 6.26 0.46
N LYS A 443 34.12 5.18 0.28
CA LYS A 443 33.41 4.89 -0.97
C LYS A 443 32.26 5.85 -1.27
N LEU A 444 31.61 6.38 -0.25
CA LEU A 444 30.46 7.28 -0.40
C LEU A 444 30.86 8.75 -0.47
N THR A 445 32.14 9.06 -0.26
CA THR A 445 32.62 10.45 -0.32
C THR A 445 32.60 10.97 -1.76
N TYR A 446 31.97 12.11 -1.98
CA TYR A 446 31.96 12.79 -3.27
C TYR A 446 32.12 14.30 -3.12
N LYS A 447 32.54 14.98 -4.19
CA LYS A 447 32.79 16.44 -4.19
C LYS A 447 31.62 17.21 -4.72
N LEU A 448 31.23 18.27 -4.01
CA LEU A 448 30.27 19.27 -4.47
C LEU A 448 30.91 20.66 -4.57
N PRO A 449 30.58 21.44 -5.60
CA PRO A 449 31.03 22.81 -5.70
C PRO A 449 30.31 23.71 -4.69
N LEU A 450 31.07 24.54 -4.00
CA LEU A 450 30.60 25.64 -3.17
C LEU A 450 31.18 26.94 -3.71
N ASP A 451 30.32 27.85 -4.16
CA ASP A 451 30.72 29.17 -4.62
C ASP A 451 30.96 30.07 -3.41
N ALA A 452 32.22 30.13 -2.98
CA ALA A 452 32.67 30.92 -1.84
C ALA A 452 33.23 32.28 -2.29
N ALA A 453 33.47 33.17 -1.33
CA ALA A 453 34.00 34.52 -1.59
C ALA A 453 35.36 34.53 -2.32
N ASN A 454 36.12 33.43 -2.26
CA ASN A 454 37.42 33.24 -2.92
C ASN A 454 37.34 32.39 -4.20
N GLY A 455 36.14 32.18 -4.75
CA GLY A 455 35.90 31.36 -5.94
C GLY A 455 35.24 30.02 -5.62
N ARG A 456 35.03 29.20 -6.65
CA ARG A 456 34.43 27.87 -6.52
C ARG A 456 35.41 26.90 -5.87
N VAL A 457 35.07 26.39 -4.70
CA VAL A 457 35.80 25.32 -4.02
C VAL A 457 35.03 24.01 -4.14
N TYR A 458 35.73 22.89 -4.31
CA TYR A 458 35.11 21.56 -4.38
C TYR A 458 35.33 20.84 -3.06
N LEU A 459 34.33 20.89 -2.17
CA LEU A 459 34.37 20.29 -0.85
C LEU A 459 33.82 18.87 -0.88
N ASP A 460 34.37 18.01 -0.04
CA ASP A 460 33.93 16.63 0.13
C ASP A 460 32.68 16.57 1.03
N LYS A 461 31.63 15.88 0.59
CA LYS A 461 30.52 15.42 1.42
C LYS A 461 30.73 13.93 1.69
N SER A 462 30.75 13.55 2.96
CA SER A 462 30.98 12.18 3.44
C SER A 462 29.99 11.82 4.55
N PRO A 463 29.62 10.53 4.71
CA PRO A 463 28.64 10.13 5.73
C PRO A 463 29.21 10.21 7.16
N ASN A 464 30.54 10.18 7.35
CA ASN A 464 31.18 10.29 8.67
C ASN A 464 30.57 9.35 9.72
N LEU A 465 30.42 8.07 9.37
CA LEU A 465 30.06 7.02 10.32
C LEU A 465 31.21 6.81 11.30
N SER A 466 30.88 6.66 12.59
CA SER A 466 31.88 6.32 13.61
C SER A 466 32.38 4.88 13.48
N ASP A 467 33.58 4.59 13.99
CA ASP A 467 34.15 3.23 13.95
C ASP A 467 33.22 2.19 14.61
N ALA A 468 32.52 2.57 15.68
CA ALA A 468 31.55 1.71 16.34
C ALA A 468 30.34 1.38 15.46
N GLN A 469 29.89 2.35 14.64
CA GLN A 469 28.82 2.12 13.67
C GLN A 469 29.28 1.26 12.51
N LEU A 470 30.51 1.47 12.00
CA LEU A 470 31.08 0.64 10.94
C LEU A 470 31.25 -0.82 11.39
N ASP A 471 31.78 -1.05 12.60
CA ASP A 471 31.91 -2.39 13.20
C ASP A 471 30.53 -3.05 13.42
N ALA A 472 29.51 -2.28 13.83
CA ALA A 472 28.16 -2.79 13.95
C ALA A 472 27.55 -3.22 12.60
N LEU A 473 27.82 -2.48 11.52
CA LEU A 473 27.41 -2.84 10.16
C LEU A 473 28.14 -4.10 9.68
N ASP A 474 29.46 -4.22 9.93
CA ASP A 474 30.22 -5.42 9.58
C ASP A 474 29.69 -6.67 10.32
N LYS A 475 29.31 -6.54 11.60
CA LYS A 475 28.70 -7.64 12.38
C LYS A 475 27.31 -8.06 11.91
N LEU A 476 26.53 -7.10 11.41
CA LEU A 476 25.20 -7.37 10.86
C LEU A 476 25.28 -8.12 9.52
N GLY A 477 26.38 -7.94 8.77
CA GLY A 477 26.58 -8.57 7.48
C GLY A 477 25.66 -7.98 6.42
N SER A 478 24.96 -8.83 5.67
CA SER A 478 23.99 -8.39 4.67
C SER A 478 22.67 -7.98 5.35
N PRO A 479 22.19 -6.74 5.21
CA PRO A 479 20.93 -6.33 5.82
C PRO A 479 19.76 -7.04 5.15
N SER A 480 18.81 -7.57 5.93
CA SER A 480 17.61 -8.19 5.38
C SER A 480 16.73 -7.13 4.69
N GLN A 481 16.03 -7.52 3.62
CA GLN A 481 15.11 -6.59 2.94
C GLN A 481 13.96 -6.19 3.88
N LEU A 482 13.52 -7.12 4.74
CA LEU A 482 12.49 -6.84 5.75
C LEU A 482 12.90 -5.72 6.71
N ARG A 483 14.15 -5.72 7.21
CA ARG A 483 14.69 -4.65 8.06
C ARG A 483 14.72 -3.31 7.34
N LEU A 484 15.19 -3.29 6.09
CA LEU A 484 15.22 -2.06 5.30
C LEU A 484 13.80 -1.52 5.06
N MET A 485 12.83 -2.39 4.77
CA MET A 485 11.44 -1.97 4.60
C MET A 485 10.82 -1.43 5.90
N TYR A 486 11.14 -2.02 7.06
CA TYR A 486 10.74 -1.47 8.36
C TYR A 486 11.36 -0.09 8.61
N LEU A 487 12.63 0.08 8.23
CA LEU A 487 13.32 1.37 8.33
C LEU A 487 12.66 2.44 7.45
N ALA A 488 12.25 2.09 6.23
CA ALA A 488 11.54 2.99 5.31
C ALA A 488 10.13 3.36 5.80
N GLU A 489 9.43 2.44 6.47
CA GLU A 489 8.13 2.70 7.11
C GLU A 489 8.24 3.41 8.48
N GLY A 490 9.46 3.64 8.98
CA GLY A 490 9.69 4.29 10.28
C GLY A 490 9.33 3.42 11.49
N TRP A 491 9.41 2.10 11.34
CA TRP A 491 9.09 1.12 12.40
C TRP A 491 10.30 0.71 13.25
N ILE A 492 11.49 1.18 12.87
CA ILE A 492 12.77 1.03 13.58
C ILE A 492 13.27 2.43 13.86
#